data_AF-A0A535T9T1-F1
#
_entry.id   AF-A0A535T9T1-F1
#
_cell.length_a   1.000
_cell.length_b   1.000
_cell.length_c   1.000
_cell.angle_alpha   90.00
_cell.angle_beta   90.00
_cell.angle_gamma   90.00
#
_symmetry.space_group_name_H-M   'P 1'
#
loop_
_entity.id
_entity.type
_entity.pdbx_description
1 polymer ?
#
loop_
_entity_poly.entity_id
_entity_poly.type
_entity_poly.pdbx_seq_one_letter_code
_entity_poly.pdbx_strand_id
1 'polypeptide(L)'
;AGITIPIVPGLMPVPSRRSLAFMAAMTGATLQPDLARAIEEAPDDDAVRALGVRHCIEQCVELLEAGVPGVHFYTFNRARAPMEILASLRGQQLLTA
;
A
#
# COMPACT_ATOMS: atom_id res chain seq x y z
N ALA A 1 -6.62 -4.96 -26.24
CA ALA A 1 -7.25 -5.88 -25.28
C ALA A 1 -8.77 -5.67 -25.11
N GLY A 2 -9.37 -4.52 -25.49
CA GLY A 2 -10.85 -4.40 -25.55
C GLY A 2 -11.60 -4.55 -24.22
N ILE A 3 -10.90 -4.41 -23.09
CA ILE A 3 -11.47 -4.56 -21.75
C ILE A 3 -12.23 -3.28 -21.40
N THR A 4 -13.51 -3.41 -21.05
CA THR A 4 -14.42 -2.29 -20.72
C THR A 4 -14.87 -2.28 -19.25
N ILE A 5 -14.56 -3.34 -18.51
CA ILE A 5 -14.87 -3.42 -17.07
C ILE A 5 -13.86 -2.57 -16.27
N PRO A 6 -14.28 -1.91 -15.16
CA PRO A 6 -13.35 -1.17 -14.31
C PRO A 6 -12.31 -2.09 -13.68
N ILE A 7 -11.05 -1.64 -13.62
CA ILE A 7 -9.96 -2.34 -12.95
C ILE A 7 -9.68 -1.62 -11.63
N VAL A 8 -9.89 -2.31 -10.51
CA VAL A 8 -9.64 -1.77 -9.17
C VAL A 8 -8.23 -2.17 -8.73
N PRO A 9 -7.31 -1.23 -8.47
CA PRO A 9 -5.98 -1.54 -7.97
C PRO A 9 -6.04 -2.14 -6.56
N GLY A 10 -5.33 -3.27 -6.38
CA GLY A 10 -5.08 -3.87 -5.08
C GLY A 10 -3.80 -3.33 -4.46
N LEU A 11 -3.89 -2.75 -3.27
CA LEU A 11 -2.77 -2.22 -2.51
C LEU A 11 -2.49 -3.05 -1.27
N MET A 12 -1.20 -3.19 -0.98
CA MET A 12 -0.70 -3.99 0.13
C MET A 12 0.08 -3.09 1.10
N PRO A 13 -0.49 -2.73 2.26
CA PRO A 13 0.26 -2.03 3.30
C PRO A 13 1.32 -2.97 3.85
N VAL A 14 2.61 -2.69 3.59
CA VAL A 14 3.72 -3.58 4.00
C VAL A 14 3.75 -3.69 5.53
N PRO A 15 3.53 -4.89 6.11
CA PRO A 15 3.36 -5.00 7.56
C PRO A 15 4.65 -5.40 8.30
N SER A 16 5.63 -6.00 7.60
CA SER A 16 6.92 -6.44 8.17
C SER A 16 7.89 -6.84 7.06
N ARG A 17 9.20 -6.93 7.39
CA ARG A 17 10.23 -7.48 6.48
C ARG A 17 9.91 -8.90 6.03
N ARG A 18 9.42 -9.72 6.96
CA ARG A 18 9.07 -11.12 6.70
C ARG A 18 7.96 -11.25 5.67
N SER A 19 6.87 -10.49 5.83
CA SER A 19 5.75 -10.50 4.90
C SER A 19 6.16 -10.04 3.51
N LEU A 20 7.05 -9.05 3.46
CA LEU A 20 7.55 -8.53 2.20
C LEU A 20 8.39 -9.56 1.44
N ALA A 21 9.33 -10.21 2.12
CA ALA A 21 10.15 -11.27 1.54
C ALA A 21 9.29 -12.46 1.05
N PHE A 22 8.27 -12.85 1.83
CA PHE A 22 7.34 -13.91 1.46
C PHE A 22 6.55 -13.55 0.18
N MET A 23 6.01 -12.33 0.09
CA MET A 23 5.23 -11.89 -1.06
C MET A 23 6.10 -11.81 -2.33
N ALA A 24 7.29 -11.22 -2.23
CA ALA A 24 8.21 -11.14 -3.36
C ALA A 24 8.57 -12.53 -3.92
N ALA A 25 8.81 -13.51 -3.03
CA ALA A 25 9.08 -14.89 -3.43
C ALA A 25 7.88 -15.57 -4.10
N MET A 26 6.65 -15.24 -3.71
CA MET A 26 5.43 -15.84 -4.27
C MET A 26 4.98 -15.22 -5.59
N THR A 27 5.07 -13.91 -5.73
CA THR A 27 4.47 -13.19 -6.88
C THR A 27 5.50 -12.79 -7.93
N GLY A 28 6.79 -12.94 -7.64
CA GLY A 28 7.86 -12.38 -8.48
C GLY A 28 7.88 -10.85 -8.49
N ALA A 29 7.16 -10.20 -7.57
CA ALA A 29 7.11 -8.75 -7.49
C ALA A 29 8.44 -8.18 -6.99
N THR A 30 8.84 -7.06 -7.58
CA THR A 30 10.01 -6.29 -7.15
C THR A 30 9.58 -5.10 -6.31
N LEU A 31 10.41 -4.76 -5.34
CA LEU A 31 10.29 -3.50 -4.61
C LEU A 31 11.00 -2.38 -5.36
N GLN A 32 10.46 -1.17 -5.22
CA GLN A 32 11.21 0.02 -5.60
C GLN A 32 12.48 0.12 -4.75
N PRO A 33 13.65 0.43 -5.34
CA PRO A 33 14.93 0.43 -4.64
C PRO A 33 14.96 1.29 -3.38
N ASP A 34 14.34 2.47 -3.42
CA ASP A 34 14.32 3.38 -2.28
C ASP A 34 13.49 2.84 -1.11
N LEU A 35 12.36 2.19 -1.40
CA LEU A 35 11.56 1.55 -0.36
C LEU A 35 12.28 0.33 0.22
N ALA A 36 12.94 -0.47 -0.62
CA ALA A 36 13.74 -1.61 -0.16
C ALA A 36 14.85 -1.16 0.80
N ARG A 37 15.61 -0.14 0.42
CA ARG A 37 16.68 0.44 1.24
C ARG A 37 16.15 1.00 2.57
N ALA A 38 15.06 1.78 2.53
CA ALA A 38 14.45 2.32 3.75
C ALA A 38 13.97 1.20 4.70
N ILE A 39 13.44 0.09 4.16
CA ILE A 39 13.01 -1.06 4.95
C ILE A 39 14.20 -1.81 5.56
N GLU A 40 15.32 -1.92 4.84
CA GLU A 40 16.57 -2.51 5.35
C GLU A 40 17.19 -1.67 6.48
N GLU A 41 17.15 -0.35 6.36
CA GLU A 41 17.69 0.59 7.35
C GLU A 41 16.80 0.76 8.60
N ALA A 42 15.54 0.34 8.55
CA ALA A 42 14.61 0.49 9.66
C ALA A 42 15.08 -0.25 10.95
N PRO A 43 14.90 0.34 12.15
CA PRO A 43 15.39 -0.27 13.39
C PRO A 43 14.56 -1.47 13.84
N ASP A 44 13.26 -1.50 13.54
CA ASP A 44 12.31 -2.51 13.99
C ASP A 44 11.13 -2.65 13.01
N ASP A 45 10.25 -3.63 13.29
CA ASP A 45 9.08 -3.90 12.46
C ASP A 45 8.01 -2.79 12.54
N ASP A 46 7.96 -2.02 13.63
CA ASP A 46 7.02 -0.89 13.74
C ASP A 46 7.42 0.25 12.80
N ALA A 47 8.72 0.52 12.67
CA ALA A 47 9.28 1.45 11.70
C ALA A 47 9.02 0.95 10.26
N VAL A 48 9.23 -0.34 9.97
CA VAL A 48 8.92 -0.93 8.66
C VAL A 48 7.44 -0.76 8.32
N ARG A 49 6.55 -1.04 9.27
CA ARG A 49 5.11 -0.85 9.10
C ARG A 49 4.77 0.61 8.81
N ALA A 50 5.37 1.55 9.54
CA ALA A 50 5.14 2.98 9.31
C ALA A 50 5.62 3.43 7.91
N LEU A 51 6.78 2.94 7.46
CA LEU A 51 7.27 3.16 6.08
C LEU A 51 6.29 2.59 5.05
N GLY A 52 5.82 1.36 5.26
CA GLY A 52 4.86 0.69 4.38
C GLY A 52 3.52 1.41 4.30
N VAL A 53 3.01 1.91 5.42
CA VAL A 53 1.78 2.73 5.47
C VAL A 53 1.97 4.03 4.70
N ARG A 54 3.07 4.74 4.94
CA ARG A 54 3.35 6.02 4.25
C ARG A 54 3.44 5.83 2.74
N HIS A 55 4.20 4.83 2.30
CA HIS A 55 4.32 4.52 0.87
C HIS A 55 2.97 4.13 0.26
N CYS A 56 2.17 3.32 0.96
CA CYS A 56 0.83 2.95 0.48
C CYS A 56 -0.12 4.16 0.40
N ILE A 57 0.01 5.15 1.30
CA ILE A 57 -0.74 6.41 1.21
C ILE A 57 -0.36 7.16 -0.06
N GLU A 58 0.94 7.35 -0.32
CA GLU A 58 1.45 8.02 -1.53
C GLU A 58 0.89 7.34 -2.80
N GLN A 59 0.95 6.01 -2.88
CA GLN A 59 0.38 5.25 -3.99
C GLN A 59 -1.14 5.44 -4.12
N CYS A 60 -1.87 5.43 -3.00
CA CYS A 60 -3.31 5.69 -3.02
C CYS A 60 -3.63 7.09 -3.54
N VAL A 61 -2.88 8.11 -3.12
CA VAL A 61 -3.06 9.50 -3.59
C VAL A 61 -2.90 9.56 -5.10
N GLU A 62 -1.76 9.08 -5.62
CA GLU A 62 -1.48 9.08 -7.06
C GLU A 62 -2.57 8.36 -7.87
N LEU A 63 -3.03 7.19 -7.40
CA LEU A 63 -4.07 6.42 -8.08
C LEU A 63 -5.42 7.14 -8.06
N LEU A 64 -5.83 7.68 -6.91
CA LEU A 64 -7.11 8.38 -6.76
C LEU A 64 -7.14 9.67 -7.58
N GLU A 65 -6.05 10.44 -7.60
CA GLU A 65 -5.91 11.62 -8.45
C GLU A 65 -5.93 11.26 -9.95
N ALA A 66 -5.41 10.08 -10.32
CA ALA A 66 -5.51 9.55 -11.67
C ALA A 66 -6.92 9.04 -12.05
N GLY A 67 -7.90 9.10 -11.13
CA GLY A 67 -9.29 8.77 -11.40
C GLY A 67 -9.61 7.27 -11.43
N VAL A 68 -8.85 6.44 -10.70
CA VAL A 68 -9.22 5.03 -10.53
C VAL A 68 -10.60 4.91 -9.87
N PRO A 69 -11.39 3.86 -10.18
CA PRO A 69 -12.74 3.70 -9.63
C PRO A 69 -12.76 3.45 -8.11
N GLY A 70 -11.62 3.14 -7.51
CA GLY A 70 -11.46 2.89 -6.08
C GLY A 70 -10.14 2.17 -5.79
N VAL A 71 -9.95 1.77 -4.53
CA VAL A 71 -8.78 1.02 -4.07
C VAL A 71 -9.21 -0.18 -3.24
N HIS A 72 -8.48 -1.30 -3.36
CA HIS A 72 -8.72 -2.52 -2.59
C HIS A 72 -7.52 -2.83 -1.68
N PHE A 73 -7.72 -3.00 -0.37
CA PHE A 73 -6.62 -3.28 0.55
C PHE A 73 -6.50 -4.77 0.91
N TYR A 74 -5.30 -5.32 0.72
CA TYR A 74 -4.91 -6.60 1.32
C TYR A 74 -4.60 -6.39 2.81
N THR A 75 -5.58 -6.66 3.67
CA THR A 75 -5.48 -6.34 5.10
C THR A 75 -4.68 -7.38 5.90
N PHE A 76 -4.49 -8.59 5.37
CA PHE A 76 -3.88 -9.72 6.09
C PHE A 76 -4.45 -9.94 7.49
N ASN A 77 -5.78 -9.85 7.64
CA ASN A 77 -6.50 -9.97 8.91
C ASN A 77 -6.06 -8.94 9.97
N ARG A 78 -5.52 -7.78 9.55
CA ARG A 78 -5.09 -6.68 10.43
C ARG A 78 -5.74 -5.37 9.99
N ALA A 79 -6.45 -4.71 10.91
CA ALA A 79 -7.15 -3.47 10.61
C ALA A 79 -6.27 -2.21 10.71
N ARG A 80 -5.21 -2.23 11.52
CA ARG A 80 -4.44 -1.03 11.89
C ARG A 80 -3.94 -0.23 10.68
N ALA A 81 -3.18 -0.86 9.78
CA ALA A 81 -2.62 -0.18 8.62
C ALA A 81 -3.69 0.35 7.64
N PRO A 82 -4.69 -0.46 7.20
CA PRO A 82 -5.80 0.04 6.38
C PRO A 82 -6.56 1.22 7.02
N MET A 83 -6.78 1.19 8.33
CA MET A 83 -7.47 2.27 9.04
C MET A 83 -6.64 3.55 9.10
N GLU A 84 -5.32 3.46 9.32
CA GLU A 84 -4.40 4.61 9.26
C GLU A 84 -4.39 5.24 7.85
N ILE A 85 -4.34 4.41 6.81
CA ILE A 85 -4.40 4.87 5.41
C ILE A 85 -5.73 5.56 5.13
N LEU A 86 -6.85 4.93 5.49
CA LEU A 86 -8.19 5.49 5.29
C LEU A 86 -8.37 6.84 5.99
N ALA A 87 -7.87 6.97 7.23
CA ALA A 87 -7.91 8.22 7.97
C ALA A 87 -7.12 9.33 7.26
N SER A 88 -5.92 9.01 6.74
CA SER A 88 -5.10 9.94 5.95
C SER A 88 -5.83 10.40 4.68
N LEU A 89 -6.36 9.47 3.89
CA LEU A 89 -7.05 9.79 2.63
C LEU A 89 -8.32 10.62 2.85
N ARG A 90 -9.07 10.37 3.93
CA ARG A 90 -10.21 11.21 4.34
C ARG A 90 -9.77 12.62 4.73
N GLY A 91 -8.67 12.75 5.47
CA GLY A 91 -8.10 14.06 5.82
C GLY A 91 -7.67 14.88 4.62
N GLN A 92 -7.29 14.21 3.53
CA GLN A 92 -6.93 14.82 2.24
C GLN A 92 -8.13 15.05 1.31
N GLN A 93 -9.35 14.69 1.73
CA GLN A 93 -10.59 14.82 0.94
C GLN A 93 -10.56 14.06 -0.40
N LEU A 94 -9.74 13.01 -0.50
CA LEU A 94 -9.60 12.17 -1.69
C LEU A 94 -10.66 11.07 -1.79
N LEU A 95 -11.50 10.94 -0.76
CA LEU A 95 -12.59 9.99 -0.71
C LEU A 95 -13.89 10.77 -0.61
N THR A 96 -14.83 10.49 -1.51
CA THR A 96 -16.19 10.99 -1.41
C THR A 96 -16.85 10.53 -0.12
N ALA A 97 -17.59 11.44 0.51
CA ALA A 97 -18.34 11.19 1.74
C ALA A 97 -19.47 10.17 1.54
#